data_AF-A0A368ZUC3-F1
#
_entry.id   AF-A0A368ZUC3-F1
#
_cell.length_a   1.000
_cell.length_b   1.000
_cell.length_c   1.000
_cell.angle_alpha   90.00
_cell.angle_beta   90.00
_cell.angle_gamma   90.00
#
_symmetry.space_group_name_H-M   'P 1'
#
loop_
_entity.id
_entity.type
_entity.pdbx_description
1 polymer ?
#
loop_
_entity_poly.entity_id
_entity_poly.type
_entity_poly.pdbx_seq_one_letter_code
_entity_poly.pdbx_strand_id
1 'polypeptide(L)'
;MWKMLIRVALASILSLSITLPAFAQGTVARAQFTTDVIDREPIDNVGATVTVEYGAIQRVYFFTDLRDMAGSHVIHRWKLDGEEQAGVDFDIGGDRWRVWSSKRLMPGFDGKWSVEVVQDDVVVSTYSFDYIDEF
;
A
#
# COMPACT_ATOMS: atom_id res chain seq x y z
N MET A 1 -36.20 -13.28 67.59
CA MET A 1 -36.85 -12.53 66.50
C MET A 1 -35.78 -11.78 65.71
N TRP A 2 -35.26 -12.36 64.61
CA TRP A 2 -34.50 -11.66 63.57
C TRP A 2 -34.13 -12.67 62.48
N LYS A 3 -34.76 -12.59 61.30
CA LYS A 3 -34.17 -12.94 59.99
C LYS A 3 -34.92 -12.16 58.92
N MET A 4 -34.42 -10.97 58.63
CA MET A 4 -34.86 -10.11 57.54
C MET A 4 -34.38 -10.73 56.21
N LEU A 5 -35.33 -11.05 55.32
CA LEU A 5 -35.05 -11.56 53.99
C LEU A 5 -34.60 -10.40 53.09
N ILE A 6 -33.32 -10.39 52.70
CA ILE A 6 -32.82 -9.50 51.65
C ILE A 6 -33.16 -10.15 50.30
N ARG A 7 -34.10 -9.56 49.56
CA ARG A 7 -34.36 -9.93 48.15
C ARG A 7 -33.21 -9.38 47.30
N VAL A 8 -32.33 -10.26 46.84
CA VAL A 8 -31.33 -9.93 45.82
C VAL A 8 -32.05 -9.84 44.48
N ALA A 9 -32.14 -8.64 43.90
CA ALA A 9 -32.55 -8.45 42.52
C ALA A 9 -31.28 -8.44 41.66
N LEU A 10 -31.03 -9.54 40.93
CA LEU A 10 -29.95 -9.62 39.95
C LEU A 10 -30.41 -8.92 38.67
N ALA A 11 -29.85 -7.75 38.36
CA ALA A 11 -30.02 -7.11 37.07
C ALA A 11 -29.04 -7.78 36.08
N SER A 12 -29.55 -8.68 35.24
CA SER A 12 -28.79 -9.29 34.15
C SER A 12 -28.56 -8.26 33.04
N ILE A 13 -27.37 -7.69 32.98
CA ILE A 13 -26.91 -6.89 31.84
C ILE A 13 -26.63 -7.86 30.69
N LEU A 14 -27.52 -7.90 29.70
CA LEU A 14 -27.36 -8.72 28.50
C LEU A 14 -26.36 -8.01 27.56
N SER A 15 -25.08 -8.38 27.66
CA SER A 15 -24.03 -7.89 26.77
C SER A 15 -24.26 -8.43 25.36
N LEU A 16 -24.83 -7.60 24.48
CA LEU A 16 -24.96 -7.92 23.06
C LEU A 16 -23.61 -7.68 22.38
N SER A 17 -22.82 -8.73 22.21
CA SER A 17 -21.59 -8.67 21.41
C SER A 17 -21.94 -8.56 19.94
N ILE A 18 -21.85 -7.34 19.39
CA ILE A 18 -21.88 -7.14 17.93
C ILE A 18 -20.51 -7.57 17.41
N THR A 19 -20.44 -8.77 16.83
CA THR A 19 -19.30 -9.20 16.03
C THR A 19 -19.39 -8.49 14.69
N LEU A 20 -18.58 -7.44 14.48
CA LEU A 20 -18.34 -6.93 13.14
C LEU A 20 -17.48 -7.95 12.38
N PRO A 21 -17.78 -8.24 11.10
CA PRO A 21 -16.84 -8.98 10.28
C PRO A 21 -15.54 -8.17 10.19
N ALA A 22 -14.43 -8.73 10.65
CA ALA A 22 -13.12 -8.22 10.32
C ALA A 22 -12.87 -8.57 8.85
N PHE A 23 -12.99 -7.60 7.94
CA PHE A 23 -12.42 -7.77 6.61
C PHE A 23 -10.92 -8.00 6.81
N ALA A 24 -10.41 -9.14 6.35
CA ALA A 24 -8.98 -9.38 6.37
C ALA A 24 -8.33 -8.27 5.54
N GLN A 25 -7.48 -7.45 6.17
CA GLN A 25 -6.72 -6.43 5.46
C GLN A 25 -5.76 -7.16 4.53
N GLY A 26 -5.86 -6.90 3.23
CA GLY A 26 -5.04 -7.57 2.24
C GLY A 26 -3.57 -7.25 2.45
N THR A 27 -2.69 -8.05 1.85
CA THR A 27 -1.24 -7.91 2.02
C THR A 27 -0.53 -7.71 0.70
N VAL A 28 0.60 -7.00 0.75
CA VAL A 28 1.54 -6.89 -0.37
C VAL A 28 2.59 -7.98 -0.19
N ALA A 29 2.42 -9.11 -0.88
CA ALA A 29 3.31 -10.26 -0.74
C ALA A 29 4.70 -10.02 -1.37
N ARG A 30 4.75 -9.21 -2.43
CA ARG A 30 5.99 -8.75 -3.05
C ARG A 30 5.79 -7.34 -3.58
N ALA A 31 6.79 -6.49 -3.41
CA ALA A 31 6.87 -5.19 -4.07
C ALA A 31 8.31 -4.93 -4.51
N GLN A 32 8.47 -4.27 -5.65
CA GLN A 32 9.79 -4.02 -6.22
C GLN A 32 9.77 -2.85 -7.19
N PHE A 33 10.81 -2.02 -7.12
CA PHE A 33 11.11 -1.06 -8.16
C PHE A 33 11.98 -1.72 -9.23
N THR A 34 11.64 -1.53 -10.50
CA THR A 34 12.29 -2.17 -11.64
C THR A 34 12.36 -1.22 -12.84
N THR A 35 13.30 -1.47 -13.74
CA THR A 35 13.42 -0.74 -15.01
C THR A 35 12.31 -1.10 -15.99
N ASP A 36 11.73 -2.30 -15.90
CA ASP A 36 10.57 -2.69 -16.71
C ASP A 36 9.79 -3.89 -16.12
N VAL A 37 8.57 -4.12 -16.63
CA VAL A 37 7.75 -5.29 -16.30
C VAL A 37 7.41 -6.04 -17.58
N ILE A 38 7.93 -7.26 -17.71
CA ILE A 38 7.71 -8.14 -18.87
C ILE A 38 7.02 -9.41 -18.39
N ASP A 39 6.03 -9.90 -19.15
CA ASP A 39 5.24 -11.09 -18.80
C ASP A 39 4.65 -11.06 -17.38
N ARG A 40 4.31 -9.84 -16.92
CA ARG A 40 3.76 -9.55 -15.59
C ARG A 40 4.73 -9.83 -14.43
N GLU A 41 6.04 -9.78 -14.69
CA GLU A 41 7.10 -9.92 -13.70
C GLU A 41 8.13 -8.77 -13.83
N PRO A 42 8.66 -8.24 -12.72
CA PRO A 42 9.76 -7.28 -12.77
C PRO A 42 11.01 -7.95 -13.33
N ILE A 43 11.75 -7.25 -14.20
CA ILE A 43 12.94 -7.84 -14.84
C ILE A 43 14.22 -7.66 -14.03
N ASP A 44 14.24 -6.69 -13.11
CA ASP A 44 15.39 -6.35 -12.27
C ASP A 44 14.97 -5.62 -10.99
N ASN A 45 15.95 -5.19 -10.18
CA ASN A 45 15.75 -4.31 -9.04
C ASN A 45 16.60 -3.04 -9.22
N VAL A 46 15.98 -1.87 -9.26
CA VAL A 46 16.73 -0.60 -9.38
C VAL A 46 17.50 -0.24 -8.11
N GLY A 47 17.21 -0.90 -6.99
CA GLY A 47 17.88 -0.69 -5.71
C GLY A 47 17.35 0.50 -4.92
N ALA A 48 18.13 0.93 -3.93
CA ALA A 48 17.78 2.03 -3.04
C ALA A 48 18.08 3.42 -3.63
N THR A 49 18.86 3.48 -4.71
CA THR A 49 19.33 4.73 -5.29
C THR A 49 19.29 4.64 -6.81
N VAL A 50 18.76 5.69 -7.44
CA VAL A 50 18.70 5.85 -8.88
C VAL A 50 19.37 7.18 -9.23
N THR A 51 20.35 7.16 -10.10
CA THR A 51 21.07 8.38 -10.54
C THR A 51 20.35 9.03 -11.72
N VAL A 52 20.32 10.37 -11.76
CA VAL A 52 19.76 11.13 -12.88
C VAL A 52 20.47 10.81 -14.19
N GLU A 53 19.69 10.48 -15.23
CA GLU A 53 20.19 10.31 -16.60
C GLU A 53 19.79 11.50 -17.49
N TYR A 54 20.78 12.26 -17.94
CA TYR A 54 20.57 13.37 -18.86
C TYR A 54 20.40 12.91 -20.32
N GLY A 55 19.44 13.49 -21.03
CA GLY A 55 19.21 13.22 -22.45
C GLY A 55 18.44 11.93 -22.77
N ALA A 56 18.03 11.17 -21.75
CA ALA A 56 17.20 9.98 -21.87
C ALA A 56 15.86 10.15 -21.16
N ILE A 57 14.89 9.29 -21.50
CA ILE A 57 13.64 9.19 -20.77
C ILE A 57 13.84 8.17 -19.66
N GLN A 58 14.11 8.64 -18.44
CA GLN A 58 14.23 7.75 -17.30
C GLN A 58 12.85 7.42 -16.73
N ARG A 59 12.59 6.12 -16.55
CA ARG A 59 11.32 5.62 -16.02
C ARG A 59 11.61 4.54 -14.99
N VAL A 60 10.88 4.60 -13.88
CA VAL A 60 10.89 3.56 -12.85
C VAL A 60 9.50 2.97 -12.75
N TYR A 61 9.41 1.66 -12.75
CA TYR A 61 8.18 0.92 -12.50
C TYR A 61 8.14 0.48 -11.05
N PHE A 62 6.94 0.47 -10.48
CA PHE A 62 6.67 -0.10 -9.16
C PHE A 62 5.69 -1.25 -9.32
N PHE A 63 6.18 -2.47 -9.11
CA PHE A 63 5.45 -3.72 -9.21
C PHE A 63 4.95 -4.16 -7.83
N THR A 64 3.74 -4.72 -7.76
CA THR A 64 3.20 -5.39 -6.58
C THR A 64 2.50 -6.71 -6.90
N ASP A 65 2.68 -7.72 -6.02
CA ASP A 65 1.88 -8.96 -5.96
C ASP A 65 0.99 -8.88 -4.71
N LEU A 66 -0.28 -8.55 -4.93
CA LEU A 66 -1.30 -8.30 -3.92
C LEU A 66 -2.02 -9.59 -3.56
N ARG A 67 -2.33 -9.77 -2.26
CA ARG A 67 -3.03 -10.92 -1.70
C ARG A 67 -4.21 -10.52 -0.86
N ASP A 68 -5.31 -11.27 -0.99
CA ASP A 68 -6.53 -11.10 -0.18
C ASP A 68 -7.12 -9.69 -0.29
N MET A 69 -7.00 -9.07 -1.47
CA MET A 69 -7.52 -7.75 -1.83
C MET A 69 -8.67 -7.83 -2.86
N ALA A 70 -9.29 -9.00 -3.05
CA ALA A 70 -10.35 -9.14 -4.03
C ALA A 70 -11.53 -8.20 -3.72
N GLY A 71 -11.97 -7.45 -4.73
CA GLY A 71 -13.06 -6.49 -4.62
C GLY A 71 -12.70 -5.15 -4.00
N SER A 72 -11.44 -4.93 -3.59
CA SER A 72 -10.98 -3.62 -3.10
C SER A 72 -10.46 -2.73 -4.23
N HIS A 73 -10.34 -1.45 -3.91
CA HIS A 73 -9.68 -0.47 -4.75
C HIS A 73 -8.28 -0.20 -4.21
N VAL A 74 -7.26 -0.39 -5.05
CA VAL A 74 -5.85 -0.22 -4.67
C VAL A 74 -5.21 0.90 -5.49
N ILE A 75 -4.47 1.79 -4.81
CA ILE A 75 -3.78 2.91 -5.42
C ILE A 75 -2.28 2.75 -5.18
N HIS A 76 -1.49 2.88 -6.25
CA HIS A 76 -0.07 3.22 -6.13
C HIS A 76 0.06 4.74 -6.09
N ARG A 77 0.24 5.31 -4.89
CA ARG A 77 0.42 6.75 -4.68
C ARG A 77 1.90 7.11 -4.65
N TRP A 78 2.36 7.74 -5.73
CA TRP A 78 3.72 8.24 -5.90
C TRP A 78 3.90 9.59 -5.20
N LYS A 79 4.97 9.70 -4.42
CA LYS A 79 5.31 10.89 -3.64
C LYS A 79 6.77 11.26 -3.82
N LEU A 80 7.04 12.56 -3.96
CA LEU A 80 8.37 13.16 -3.94
C LEU A 80 8.48 13.97 -2.64
N ASP A 81 9.43 13.62 -1.78
CA ASP A 81 9.66 14.30 -0.50
C ASP A 81 8.40 14.45 0.38
N GLY A 82 7.52 13.46 0.29
CA GLY A 82 6.27 13.41 1.04
C GLY A 82 5.09 14.11 0.36
N GLU A 83 5.30 14.84 -0.73
CA GLU A 83 4.25 15.46 -1.53
C GLU A 83 3.76 14.50 -2.63
N GLU A 84 2.45 14.33 -2.74
CA GLU A 84 1.84 13.48 -3.77
C GLU A 84 2.06 14.05 -5.17
N GLN A 85 2.58 13.20 -6.06
CA GLN A 85 2.89 13.56 -7.45
C GLN A 85 2.03 12.79 -8.46
N ALA A 86 1.45 11.64 -8.07
CA ALA A 86 0.48 10.88 -8.86
C ALA A 86 -0.17 9.77 -8.02
N GLY A 87 -1.45 9.48 -8.28
CA GLY A 87 -2.11 8.24 -7.90
C GLY A 87 -2.39 7.40 -9.14
N VAL A 88 -2.20 6.08 -9.04
CA VAL A 88 -2.58 5.13 -10.11
C VAL A 88 -3.44 4.04 -9.51
N ASP A 89 -4.68 3.99 -9.98
CA ASP A 89 -5.76 3.18 -9.43
C ASP A 89 -5.87 1.80 -10.09
N PHE A 90 -6.25 0.80 -9.29
CA PHE A 90 -6.46 -0.59 -9.70
C PHE A 90 -7.68 -1.18 -9.02
N ASP A 91 -8.63 -1.69 -9.82
CA ASP A 91 -9.74 -2.50 -9.31
C ASP A 91 -9.30 -3.97 -9.26
N ILE A 92 -9.28 -4.55 -8.05
CA ILE A 92 -8.70 -5.87 -7.82
C ILE A 92 -9.76 -6.96 -7.99
N GLY A 93 -9.61 -7.79 -9.01
CA GLY A 93 -10.61 -8.79 -9.39
C GLY A 93 -10.46 -10.17 -8.75
N GLY A 94 -9.43 -10.43 -7.92
CA GLY A 94 -9.19 -11.75 -7.36
C GLY A 94 -8.15 -11.79 -6.25
N ASP A 95 -8.11 -12.92 -5.54
CA ASP A 95 -7.34 -13.09 -4.28
C ASP A 95 -5.83 -12.96 -4.45
N ARG A 96 -5.32 -13.22 -5.65
CA ARG A 96 -3.95 -12.90 -6.04
C ARG A 96 -3.98 -12.01 -7.27
N TRP A 97 -3.42 -10.82 -7.16
CA TRP A 97 -3.43 -9.85 -8.25
C TRP A 97 -2.09 -9.16 -8.40
N ARG A 98 -1.53 -9.19 -9.61
CA ARG A 98 -0.27 -8.51 -9.93
C ARG A 98 -0.57 -7.25 -10.70
N VAL A 99 -0.07 -6.11 -10.21
CA VAL A 99 -0.22 -4.78 -10.83
C VAL A 99 1.11 -4.06 -10.84
N TRP A 100 1.21 -3.05 -11.69
CA TRP A 100 2.36 -2.17 -11.74
C TRP A 100 1.94 -0.79 -12.21
N SER A 101 2.59 0.23 -11.68
CA SER A 101 2.53 1.60 -12.20
C SER A 101 3.93 2.09 -12.51
N SER A 102 4.05 3.25 -13.13
CA SER A 102 5.35 3.82 -13.46
C SER A 102 5.36 5.32 -13.28
N LYS A 103 6.54 5.86 -12.96
CA LYS A 103 6.79 7.30 -12.97
C LYS A 103 7.96 7.60 -13.89
N ARG A 104 7.78 8.64 -14.70
CA ARG A 104 8.88 9.24 -15.46
C ARG A 104 9.63 10.17 -14.51
N LEU A 105 10.92 9.94 -14.35
CA LEU A 105 11.81 10.77 -13.55
C LEU A 105 12.56 11.70 -14.51
N MET A 106 12.57 12.99 -14.20
CA MET A 106 13.23 14.01 -15.00
C MET A 106 14.29 14.70 -14.14
N PRO A 107 15.37 15.23 -14.74
CA PRO A 107 16.30 16.09 -14.02
C PRO A 107 15.56 17.22 -13.28
N GLY A 108 15.96 17.50 -12.04
CA GLY A 108 15.30 18.45 -11.15
C GLY A 108 14.12 17.87 -10.35
N PHE A 109 13.86 16.57 -10.45
CA PHE A 109 12.99 15.84 -9.52
C PHE A 109 13.78 14.93 -8.57
N ASP A 110 15.03 15.29 -8.31
CA ASP A 110 15.86 14.69 -7.27
C ASP A 110 15.18 14.83 -5.90
N GLY A 111 15.45 13.85 -5.04
CA GLY A 111 14.79 13.72 -3.74
C GLY A 111 14.37 12.30 -3.45
N LYS A 112 13.66 12.14 -2.33
CA LYS A 112 13.20 10.83 -1.88
C LYS A 112 11.87 10.50 -2.53
N TRP A 113 11.91 9.59 -3.50
CA TRP A 113 10.72 9.03 -4.08
C TRP A 113 10.16 7.91 -3.20
N SER A 114 8.85 7.91 -3.03
CA SER A 114 8.15 6.83 -2.36
C SER A 114 6.85 6.47 -3.06
N VAL A 115 6.45 5.21 -2.91
CA VAL A 115 5.14 4.74 -3.35
C VAL A 115 4.43 4.13 -2.14
N GLU A 116 3.29 4.72 -1.80
CA GLU A 116 2.33 4.13 -0.88
C GLU A 116 1.41 3.20 -1.67
N VAL A 117 1.23 1.97 -1.17
CA VAL A 117 0.11 1.12 -1.59
C VAL A 117 -1.04 1.46 -0.66
N VAL A 118 -2.12 1.99 -1.22
CA VAL A 118 -3.32 2.41 -0.49
C VAL A 118 -4.45 1.45 -0.86
N GLN A 119 -5.07 0.81 0.11
CA GLN A 119 -6.25 -0.02 -0.05
C GLN A 119 -7.42 0.68 0.63
N ASP A 120 -8.46 1.04 -0.13
CA ASP A 120 -9.69 1.66 0.41
C ASP A 120 -9.37 2.82 1.40
N ASP A 121 -8.56 3.78 0.94
CA ASP A 121 -8.06 4.94 1.68
C ASP A 121 -7.08 4.65 2.85
N VAL A 122 -6.76 3.39 3.12
CA VAL A 122 -5.79 2.98 4.14
C VAL A 122 -4.44 2.66 3.51
N VAL A 123 -3.38 3.32 3.97
CA VAL A 123 -2.01 2.96 3.57
C VAL A 123 -1.65 1.60 4.16
N VAL A 124 -1.40 0.61 3.31
CA VAL A 124 -1.03 -0.75 3.73
C VAL A 124 0.50 -0.96 3.75
N SER A 125 1.23 -0.28 2.88
CA SER A 125 2.69 -0.37 2.81
C SER A 125 3.29 0.84 2.08
N THR A 126 4.59 1.06 2.29
CA THR A 126 5.33 2.16 1.66
C THR A 126 6.72 1.66 1.26
N TYR A 127 7.16 2.02 0.06
CA TYR A 127 8.48 1.69 -0.48
C TYR A 127 9.14 2.95 -1.02
N SER A 128 10.46 3.04 -0.97
CA SER A 128 11.19 4.23 -1.41
C SER A 128 12.52 3.92 -2.08
N PHE A 129 12.97 4.88 -2.90
CA PHE A 129 14.34 4.98 -3.40
C PHE A 129 14.73 6.47 -3.45
N ASP A 130 16.03 6.73 -3.36
CA ASP A 130 16.57 8.07 -3.52
C ASP A 130 16.88 8.31 -5.01
N TYR A 131 16.38 9.42 -5.56
CA TYR A 131 16.75 9.88 -6.89
C TYR A 131 17.75 11.02 -6.73
N ILE A 132 19.00 10.79 -7.14
CA ILE A 132 20.10 11.71 -6.88
C ILE A 132 20.69 12.27 -8.16
N ASP A 133 20.97 13.56 -8.15
CA ASP A 133 21.78 14.23 -9.16
C ASP A 133 23.21 14.38 -8.63
N GLU A 134 24.18 13.77 -9.30
CA GLU A 134 25.60 13.79 -8.91
C GLU A 134 26.46 14.75 -9.75
N PHE A 135 25.82 15.56 -10.61
CA PHE A 135 26.51 16.47 -11.54
C PHE A 135 26.69 17.90 -11.02
#